data_AF-A0A3D0CC98-F1
#
_entry.id   AF-A0A3D0CC98-F1
#
_cell.length_a   1.000
_cell.length_b   1.000
_cell.length_c   1.000
_cell.angle_alpha   90.00
_cell.angle_beta   90.00
_cell.angle_gamma   90.00
#
_symmetry.space_group_name_H-M   'P 1'
#
loop_
_entity.id
_entity.type
_entity.pdbx_description
1 polymer ?
#
loop_
_entity_poly.entity_id
_entity_poly.type
_entity_poly.pdbx_seq_one_letter_code
_entity_poly.pdbx_strand_id
1 'polypeptide(L)'
;MTIPLPGFEVRGSKTGKPIMALLDLLGRTWSLGIIWNLHSGPATFRELQQRCEKISPTLLNTRLKELKTLQLVECQEAGYQLTHQGID
;
A
#
# COMPACT_ATOMS: atom_id res chain seq x y z
N MET A 1 6.92 11.73 -2.94
CA MET A 1 7.43 10.85 -1.86
C MET A 1 8.12 9.69 -2.53
N THR A 2 9.33 9.36 -2.09
CA THR A 2 10.11 8.23 -2.62
C THR A 2 9.52 6.91 -2.12
N ILE A 3 9.45 5.90 -2.98
CA ILE A 3 9.06 4.54 -2.60
C ILE A 3 10.22 3.96 -1.78
N PRO A 4 9.98 3.46 -0.56
CA PRO A 4 11.04 2.89 0.25
C PRO A 4 11.46 1.56 -0.36
N LEU A 5 12.67 1.49 -0.88
CA LEU A 5 13.23 0.30 -1.51
C LEU A 5 14.33 -0.30 -0.63
N PRO A 6 14.43 -1.63 -0.55
CA PRO A 6 15.57 -2.29 0.10
C PRO A 6 16.90 -1.81 -0.49
N GLY A 7 17.95 -1.78 0.34
CA GLY A 7 19.28 -1.32 -0.05
C GLY A 7 19.52 0.18 0.06
N PHE A 8 18.48 0.97 0.36
CA PHE A 8 18.58 2.42 0.56
C PHE A 8 18.19 2.83 1.99
N GLU A 9 18.66 3.98 2.44
CA GLU A 9 18.19 4.58 3.69
C GLU A 9 16.70 4.93 3.59
N VAL A 10 15.96 4.67 4.67
CA VAL A 10 14.51 4.93 4.78
C VAL A 10 14.22 5.68 6.07
N ARG A 11 12.99 6.18 6.27
CA ARG A 11 12.67 6.91 7.49
C ARG A 11 12.88 6.02 8.70
N GLY A 12 13.67 6.49 9.67
CA GLY A 12 13.94 5.74 10.89
C GLY A 12 15.00 4.64 10.76
N SER A 13 15.66 4.46 9.59
CA SER A 13 16.73 3.46 9.45
C SER A 13 17.75 3.81 8.36
N LYS A 14 19.04 3.70 8.69
CA LYS A 14 20.18 3.84 7.76
C LYS A 14 20.74 2.52 7.23
N THR A 15 20.15 1.40 7.65
CA THR A 15 20.75 0.06 7.42
C THR A 15 20.45 -0.54 6.05
N GLY A 16 19.48 0.02 5.30
CA GLY A 16 19.03 -0.54 4.02
C GLY A 16 18.37 -1.92 4.13
N LYS A 17 18.11 -2.43 5.33
CA LYS A 17 17.50 -3.76 5.53
C LYS A 17 16.11 -3.81 4.88
N PRO A 18 15.76 -4.89 4.15
CA PRO A 18 14.45 -5.01 3.48
C PRO A 18 13.26 -4.80 4.41
N ILE A 19 13.34 -5.32 5.64
CA ILE A 19 12.30 -5.14 6.67
C ILE A 19 12.05 -3.67 7.01
N MET A 20 13.09 -2.83 6.95
CA MET A 20 12.95 -1.40 7.26
C MET A 20 12.22 -0.67 6.14
N ALA A 21 12.48 -1.04 4.88
CA ALA A 21 11.75 -0.49 3.74
C ALA A 21 10.26 -0.87 3.77
N LEU A 22 9.95 -2.11 4.16
CA LEU A 22 8.58 -2.55 4.37
C LEU A 22 7.91 -1.78 5.52
N LEU A 23 8.56 -1.67 6.68
CA LEU A 23 8.01 -0.95 7.84
C LEU A 23 7.82 0.54 7.57
N ASP A 24 8.73 1.19 6.82
CA ASP A 24 8.54 2.58 6.37
C ASP A 24 7.24 2.72 5.57
N LEU A 25 7.01 1.83 4.61
CA LEU A 25 5.82 1.88 3.76
C LEU A 25 4.53 1.62 4.53
N LEU A 26 4.50 0.56 5.35
CA LEU A 26 3.35 0.18 6.15
C LEU A 26 3.02 1.24 7.21
N GLY A 27 4.03 1.93 7.72
CA GLY A 27 3.87 3.05 8.66
C GLY A 27 3.37 4.36 8.04
N ARG A 28 3.24 4.45 6.71
CA ARG A 28 2.67 5.65 6.06
C ARG A 28 1.16 5.70 6.25
N THR A 29 0.64 6.92 6.37
CA THR A 29 -0.80 7.18 6.54
C THR A 29 -1.60 6.44 5.49
N TRP A 30 -2.60 5.68 5.92
CA TRP A 30 -3.50 4.86 5.09
C TRP A 30 -2.89 3.64 4.38
N SER A 31 -1.59 3.35 4.47
CA SER A 31 -1.04 2.14 3.84
C SER A 31 -1.69 0.85 4.39
N LEU A 32 -1.68 0.67 5.72
CA LEU A 32 -2.36 -0.47 6.36
C LEU A 32 -3.88 -0.40 6.24
N GLY A 33 -4.46 0.80 6.28
CA GLY A 33 -5.92 0.97 6.12
C GLY A 33 -6.42 0.49 4.76
N ILE A 34 -5.66 0.71 3.69
CA ILE A 34 -5.98 0.21 2.35
C ILE A 34 -5.87 -1.32 2.31
N ILE A 35 -4.80 -1.89 2.86
CA ILE A 35 -4.61 -3.35 2.93
C ILE A 35 -5.79 -3.99 3.68
N TRP A 36 -6.15 -3.45 4.86
CA TRP A 36 -7.25 -3.93 5.67
C TRP A 36 -8.59 -3.90 4.93
N ASN A 37 -8.87 -2.82 4.18
CA ASN A 37 -10.11 -2.71 3.41
C ASN A 37 -10.16 -3.64 2.20
N LEU A 38 -9.02 -4.03 1.64
CA LEU A 38 -8.90 -5.02 0.57
C LEU A 38 -8.91 -6.46 1.09
N HIS A 39 -8.61 -6.69 2.37
CA HIS A 39 -8.74 -8.00 3.00
C HIS A 39 -10.20 -8.49 3.02
N SER A 40 -11.18 -7.58 3.05
CA SER A 40 -12.61 -7.90 2.91
C SER A 40 -13.03 -8.30 1.49
N GLY A 41 -12.11 -8.23 0.52
CA GLY A 41 -12.35 -8.54 -0.89
C GLY A 41 -12.00 -7.40 -1.85
N PRO A 42 -12.02 -7.67 -3.17
CA PRO A 42 -11.69 -6.71 -4.20
C PRO A 42 -12.59 -5.47 -4.12
N ALA A 43 -12.04 -4.31 -4.52
CA ALA A 43 -12.76 -3.05 -4.51
C ALA A 43 -12.28 -2.11 -5.62
N THR A 44 -13.20 -1.43 -6.27
CA THR A 44 -12.89 -0.33 -7.19
C THR A 44 -12.24 0.84 -6.45
N PHE A 45 -11.59 1.76 -7.18
CA PHE A 45 -11.01 2.97 -6.58
C PHE A 45 -12.02 3.76 -5.74
N ARG A 46 -13.26 3.88 -6.24
CA ARG A 46 -14.33 4.65 -5.61
C ARG A 46 -14.81 3.97 -4.32
N GLU A 47 -14.97 2.65 -4.34
CA GLU A 47 -15.34 1.88 -3.15
C GLU A 47 -14.24 1.93 -2.10
N LEU A 48 -12.97 1.78 -2.50
CA LEU A 48 -11.82 1.93 -1.59
C LEU A 48 -11.80 3.31 -0.94
N GLN A 49 -12.05 4.38 -1.72
CA GLN A 49 -12.12 5.74 -1.20
C GLN A 49 -13.27 5.92 -0.19
N GLN A 50 -14.41 5.28 -0.43
CA GLN A 50 -15.56 5.30 0.49
C GLN A 50 -15.26 4.49 1.77
N ARG A 51 -14.68 3.30 1.63
CA ARG A 51 -14.26 2.44 2.75
C ARG A 51 -13.18 3.09 3.61
N CYS A 52 -12.27 3.85 3.00
CA CYS A 52 -11.20 4.59 3.68
C CYS A 52 -11.62 5.99 4.16
N GLU A 53 -12.84 6.14 4.69
CA GLU A 53 -13.34 7.38 5.33
C GLU A 53 -13.09 8.68 4.52
N LYS A 54 -13.21 8.62 3.19
CA LYS A 54 -12.93 9.76 2.28
C LYS A 54 -11.47 10.24 2.32
N ILE A 55 -10.52 9.31 2.40
CA ILE A 55 -9.12 9.57 2.03
C ILE A 55 -9.04 10.42 0.76
N SER A 56 -8.10 11.37 0.73
CA SER A 56 -7.86 12.19 -0.47
C SER A 56 -7.57 11.29 -1.68
N PRO A 57 -8.22 11.51 -2.85
CA PRO A 57 -7.97 10.73 -4.06
C PRO A 57 -6.49 10.68 -4.46
N THR A 58 -5.79 11.80 -4.29
CA THR A 58 -4.36 11.91 -4.59
C THR A 58 -3.53 11.05 -3.63
N LEU A 59 -3.88 11.03 -2.35
CA LEU A 59 -3.22 10.18 -1.36
C LEU A 59 -3.49 8.71 -1.64
N LEU A 60 -4.75 8.33 -1.90
CA LEU A 60 -5.14 6.95 -2.24
C LEU A 60 -4.39 6.46 -3.48
N ASN A 61 -4.34 7.24 -4.56
CA ASN A 61 -3.60 6.88 -5.76
C ASN A 61 -2.10 6.70 -5.48
N THR A 62 -1.51 7.60 -4.69
CA THR A 62 -0.10 7.49 -4.28
C THR A 62 0.14 6.19 -3.50
N ARG A 63 -0.70 5.89 -2.52
CA ARG A 63 -0.62 4.66 -1.72
C ARG A 63 -0.77 3.41 -2.59
N LEU A 64 -1.76 3.38 -3.49
CA LEU A 64 -1.99 2.25 -4.39
C LEU A 64 -0.82 2.03 -5.36
N LYS A 65 -0.18 3.09 -5.85
CA LYS A 65 1.05 2.96 -6.66
C LYS A 65 2.20 2.35 -5.86
N GLU A 66 2.38 2.79 -4.62
CA GLU A 66 3.42 2.26 -3.73
C GLU A 66 3.17 0.79 -3.39
N LEU A 67 1.94 0.42 -3.03
CA LEU A 67 1.54 -0.96 -2.73
C LEU A 67 1.65 -1.88 -3.95
N LYS A 68 1.31 -1.40 -5.16
CA LYS A 68 1.51 -2.13 -6.41
C LYS A 68 2.99 -2.35 -6.73
N THR A 69 3.83 -1.36 -6.45
CA THR A 69 5.29 -1.47 -6.69
C THR A 69 5.92 -2.55 -5.82
N LEU A 70 5.41 -2.73 -4.60
CA LEU A 70 5.82 -3.81 -3.70
C LEU A 70 5.09 -5.13 -3.93
N GLN A 71 4.29 -5.24 -5.00
CA GLN A 71 3.51 -6.43 -5.32
C GLN A 71 2.58 -6.89 -4.18
N LEU A 72 2.12 -5.98 -3.31
CA LEU A 72 1.17 -6.27 -2.22
C LEU A 72 -0.29 -6.12 -2.68
N VAL A 73 -0.52 -5.23 -3.64
CA VAL A 73 -1.82 -4.97 -4.25
C VAL A 73 -1.68 -5.10 -5.75
N GLU A 74 -2.71 -5.62 -6.41
CA GLU A 74 -2.84 -5.64 -7.86
C GLU A 74 -4.17 -5.04 -8.29
N CYS A 75 -4.31 -4.75 -9.59
CA CYS A 75 -5.56 -4.28 -10.19
C CYS A 75 -6.01 -5.29 -11.24
N GLN A 76 -7.16 -5.90 -11.02
CA GLN A 76 -7.83 -6.84 -11.93
C GLN A 76 -9.15 -6.26 -12.43
N GLU A 77 -9.94 -7.04 -13.16
CA GLU A 77 -11.22 -6.61 -13.73
C GLU A 77 -12.22 -6.15 -12.66
N ALA A 78 -12.22 -6.79 -11.49
CA ALA A 78 -13.08 -6.44 -10.35
C ALA A 78 -12.56 -5.22 -9.54
N GLY A 79 -11.41 -4.65 -9.90
CA GLY A 79 -10.78 -3.53 -9.18
C GLY A 79 -9.47 -3.92 -8.49
N TYR A 80 -9.15 -3.22 -7.40
CA TYR A 80 -7.95 -3.47 -6.61
C TYR A 80 -8.17 -4.64 -5.65
N GLN A 81 -7.16 -5.49 -5.50
CA GLN A 81 -7.16 -6.59 -4.53
C GLN A 81 -5.77 -6.85 -3.98
N LEU A 82 -5.69 -7.56 -2.85
CA LEU A 82 -4.42 -8.04 -2.32
C LEU A 82 -3.87 -9.15 -3.22
N THR A 83 -2.56 -9.14 -3.43
CA THR A 83 -1.86 -10.27 -4.06
C THR A 83 -1.69 -11.40 -3.04
N HIS A 84 -1.16 -12.54 -3.49
CA HIS A 84 -0.80 -13.63 -2.56
C HIS A 84 0.15 -13.16 -1.44
N GLN A 85 1.13 -12.31 -1.76
CA GLN A 85 2.06 -11.72 -0.77
C GLN A 85 1.40 -10.70 0.17
N GLY A 86 0.27 -10.12 -0.22
CA GLY A 86 -0.48 -9.20 0.63
C GLY A 86 -1.44 -9.92 1.59
N ILE A 87 -1.65 -11.23 1.41
CA ILE A 87 -2.56 -12.07 2.20
C ILE A 87 -1.80 -12.92 3.23
N ASP A 88 -0.65 -13.50 2.85
CA ASP A 88 0.25 -14.26 3.74
C ASP A 88 0.99 -13.38 4.76
#